data_AF-A0A1P8FGE8-F1
#
_entry.id   AF-A0A1P8FGE8-F1
#
_cell.length_a   1.000
_cell.length_b   1.000
_cell.length_c   1.000
_cell.angle_alpha   90.00
_cell.angle_beta   90.00
_cell.angle_gamma   90.00
#
_symmetry.space_group_name_H-M   'P 1'
#
loop_
_entity.id
_entity.type
_entity.pdbx_description
1 polymer ?
#
loop_
_entity_poly.entity_id
_entity_poly.type
_entity_poly.pdbx_seq_one_letter_code
_entity_poly.pdbx_strand_id
1 'polypeptide(L)'
;MSEPKYDPKTRDLAEKIYRDLVTKAADVSAKNVGMNSDPANLAAISFKLSAAFMAVEVQLNAANLPKNQDFQMNVDHIASWNK
;
A
#
# COMPACT_ATOMS: atom_id res chain seq x y z
N MET A 1 -22.47 -4.39 6.09
CA MET A 1 -21.68 -3.18 5.76
C MET A 1 -20.73 -3.58 4.65
N SER A 2 -20.80 -2.93 3.49
CA SER A 2 -19.90 -3.21 2.36
C SER A 2 -18.49 -2.75 2.73
N GLU A 3 -17.51 -3.65 2.65
CA GLU A 3 -16.10 -3.30 2.85
C GLU A 3 -15.66 -2.22 1.85
N PRO A 4 -14.81 -1.26 2.27
CA PRO A 4 -14.31 -0.24 1.36
C PRO A 4 -13.51 -0.90 0.23
N LYS A 5 -13.80 -0.49 -1.01
CA LYS A 5 -13.16 -1.03 -2.23
C LYS A 5 -11.63 -0.83 -2.28
N TYR A 6 -11.10 0.07 -1.44
CA TYR A 6 -9.68 0.33 -1.31
C TYR A 6 -9.25 0.21 0.15
N ASP A 7 -8.09 -0.41 0.36
CA ASP A 7 -7.46 -0.48 1.69
C ASP A 7 -7.25 0.94 2.23
N PRO A 8 -7.79 1.27 3.42
CA PRO A 8 -7.57 2.55 4.08
C PRO A 8 -6.09 2.94 4.16
N LYS A 9 -5.18 1.99 4.37
CA LYS A 9 -3.72 2.25 4.40
C LYS A 9 -3.19 2.74 3.06
N THR A 10 -3.69 2.17 1.97
CA THR A 10 -3.32 2.60 0.61
C THR A 10 -3.81 4.02 0.35
N ARG A 11 -5.04 4.36 0.79
CA ARG A 11 -5.57 5.73 0.68
C ARG A 11 -4.73 6.72 1.48
N ASP A 12 -4.40 6.40 2.74
CA ASP A 12 -3.65 7.31 3.60
C ASP A 12 -2.23 7.57 3.06
N LEU A 13 -1.59 6.56 2.45
CA LEU A 13 -0.31 6.74 1.76
C LEU A 13 -0.46 7.56 0.47
N ALA A 14 -1.51 7.32 -0.31
CA ALA A 14 -1.81 8.12 -1.51
C ALA A 14 -2.02 9.59 -1.15
N GLU A 15 -2.74 9.89 -0.07
CA GLU A 15 -2.95 11.27 0.39
C GLU A 15 -1.63 11.96 0.77
N LYS A 16 -0.71 11.26 1.43
CA LYS A 16 0.62 11.82 1.76
C LYS A 16 1.41 12.15 0.50
N ILE A 17 1.47 11.21 -0.45
CA ILE A 17 2.14 11.40 -1.74
C ILE A 17 1.50 12.57 -2.49
N TYR A 18 0.17 12.66 -2.50
CA TYR A 18 -0.55 13.75 -3.15
C TYR A 18 -0.21 15.11 -2.57
N ARG A 19 -0.19 15.26 -1.23
CA ARG A 19 0.19 16.52 -0.57
C ARG A 19 1.60 16.95 -0.95
N ASP A 20 2.54 16.02 -1.00
CA ASP A 20 3.93 16.31 -1.39
C ASP A 20 4.03 16.75 -2.86
N LEU A 21 3.33 16.06 -3.77
CA LEU A 21 3.31 16.42 -5.19
C LEU A 21 2.66 17.78 -5.42
N VAL A 22 1.53 18.04 -4.77
CA VAL A 22 0.81 19.33 -4.83
C VAL A 22 1.69 20.46 -4.30
N THR A 23 2.36 20.26 -3.17
CA THR A 23 3.25 21.28 -2.59
C THR A 23 4.40 21.64 -3.53
N LYS A 24 4.93 20.65 -4.27
CA LYS A 24 5.99 20.88 -5.26
C LYS A 24 5.48 21.49 -6.57
N ALA A 25 4.24 21.18 -6.95
CA ALA A 25 3.62 21.66 -8.19
C ALA A 25 2.92 23.02 -8.03
N ALA A 26 2.63 23.42 -6.80
CA ALA A 26 2.04 24.71 -6.47
C ALA A 26 3.11 25.81 -6.52
N ASP A 27 2.79 26.88 -7.24
CA ASP A 27 3.53 28.13 -7.22
C ASP A 27 2.71 29.15 -6.42
N VAL A 28 3.34 29.71 -5.38
CA VAL A 28 2.72 30.69 -4.50
C VAL A 28 3.44 32.01 -4.69
N SER A 29 2.77 32.94 -5.35
CA SER A 29 3.22 34.33 -5.49
C SER A 29 2.43 35.25 -4.55
N ALA A 30 2.94 36.45 -4.31
CA ALA A 30 2.29 37.44 -3.46
C ALA A 30 0.89 37.87 -3.93
N LYS A 31 0.51 37.58 -5.18
CA LYS A 31 -0.77 37.98 -5.77
C LYS A 31 -1.68 36.81 -6.13
N ASN A 32 -1.11 35.63 -6.40
CA ASN A 32 -1.83 34.47 -6.90
C ASN A 32 -1.20 33.16 -6.42
N VAL A 33 -2.05 32.16 -6.23
CA VAL A 33 -1.66 30.75 -6.10
C VAL A 33 -2.02 30.04 -7.40
N GLY A 34 -1.05 29.40 -8.03
CA GLY A 34 -1.21 28.62 -9.25
C GLY A 34 -0.72 27.18 -9.05
N MET A 35 -1.21 26.26 -9.88
CA MET A 35 -0.68 24.90 -9.94
C MET A 35 -0.29 24.57 -11.37
N ASN A 36 0.95 24.14 -11.57
CA ASN A 36 1.48 23.81 -12.89
C ASN A 36 1.09 22.39 -13.34
N SER A 37 0.13 21.75 -12.67
CA SER A 37 -0.26 20.37 -12.88
C SER A 37 -1.73 20.18 -12.56
N ASP A 38 -2.40 19.25 -13.25
CA ASP A 38 -3.80 18.92 -13.00
C ASP A 38 -3.95 18.13 -11.68
N PRO A 39 -4.72 18.64 -10.70
CA PRO A 39 -4.99 17.96 -9.43
C PRO A 39 -5.58 16.55 -9.60
N ALA A 40 -6.45 16.34 -10.60
CA ALA A 40 -7.09 15.04 -10.81
C ALA A 40 -6.06 14.00 -11.26
N ASN A 41 -5.17 14.37 -12.18
CA ASN A 41 -4.07 13.52 -12.61
C ASN A 41 -3.09 13.23 -11.46
N LEU A 42 -2.76 14.23 -10.63
CA LEU A 42 -1.91 14.04 -9.45
C LEU A 42 -2.51 13.01 -8.49
N ALA A 43 -3.81 13.10 -8.19
CA ALA A 43 -4.48 12.14 -7.33
C ALA A 43 -4.41 10.71 -7.89
N ALA A 44 -4.65 10.54 -9.21
CA ALA A 44 -4.55 9.24 -9.86
C ALA A 44 -3.13 8.65 -9.79
N ILE A 45 -2.09 9.49 -9.97
CA ILE A 45 -0.70 9.08 -9.83
C ILE A 45 -0.40 8.67 -8.38
N SER A 46 -0.87 9.43 -7.40
CA SER A 46 -0.64 9.14 -5.99
C SER A 46 -1.19 7.77 -5.57
N PHE A 47 -2.39 7.40 -6.03
CA PHE A 47 -2.96 6.07 -5.78
C PHE A 47 -2.16 4.93 -6.44
N LYS A 48 -1.65 5.15 -7.66
CA LYS A 48 -0.81 4.16 -8.35
C LYS A 48 0.52 3.96 -7.62
N LEU A 49 1.13 5.05 -7.17
CA LEU A 49 2.38 5.01 -6.41
C LEU A 49 2.19 4.31 -5.06
N SER A 50 1.13 4.64 -4.31
CA SER A 50 0.87 3.98 -3.03
C SER A 50 0.66 2.47 -3.20
N ALA A 51 -0.07 2.04 -4.24
CA ALA A 51 -0.25 0.62 -4.53
C ALA A 51 1.07 -0.08 -4.85
N ALA A 52 1.96 0.56 -5.61
CA ALA A 52 3.29 0.03 -5.92
C ALA A 52 4.16 -0.10 -4.65
N PHE A 53 4.14 0.90 -3.77
CA PHE A 53 4.86 0.85 -2.48
C PHE A 53 4.40 -0.33 -1.62
N MET A 54 3.07 -0.49 -1.47
CA MET A 54 2.49 -1.59 -0.70
C MET A 54 2.87 -2.96 -1.29
N ALA A 55 2.89 -3.08 -2.62
CA ALA A 55 3.30 -4.32 -3.29
C ALA A 55 4.77 -4.68 -2.99
N VAL A 56 5.67 -3.70 -3.03
CA VAL A 56 7.08 -3.90 -2.69
C VAL A 56 7.24 -4.26 -1.22
N GLU A 57 6.54 -3.57 -0.31
CA GLU A 57 6.56 -3.89 1.12
C GLU A 57 6.12 -5.33 1.38
N VAL A 58 5.03 -5.78 0.76
CA VAL A 58 4.55 -7.16 0.86
C VAL A 58 5.61 -8.15 0.35
N GLN A 59 6.27 -7.86 -0.77
CA GLN A 59 7.33 -8.71 -1.31
C GLN A 59 8.54 -8.81 -0.35
N LEU A 60 8.98 -7.68 0.20
CA LEU A 60 10.08 -7.64 1.16
C LEU A 60 9.72 -8.38 2.46
N ASN A 61 8.49 -8.21 2.94
CA ASN A 61 8.00 -8.92 4.12
C ASN A 61 7.86 -10.42 3.85
N ALA A 62 7.40 -10.83 2.67
CA ALA A 62 7.34 -12.24 2.28
C ALA A 62 8.71 -12.92 2.24
N ALA A 63 9.76 -12.20 1.85
CA ALA A 63 11.13 -12.69 1.90
C ALA A 63 11.67 -12.86 3.34
N ASN A 64 11.14 -12.09 4.29
CA ASN A 64 11.58 -12.04 5.69
C ASN A 64 10.65 -12.77 6.66
N LEU A 65 9.48 -13.24 6.21
CA LEU A 65 8.58 -14.04 7.03
C LEU A 65 9.25 -15.40 7.30
N PRO A 66 9.12 -15.94 8.54
CA PRO A 66 9.55 -17.30 8.82
C PRO A 66 8.84 -18.23 7.83
N LYS A 67 9.60 -18.82 6.91
CA LYS A 67 9.09 -19.97 6.16
C LYS A 67 8.82 -21.01 7.23
N ASN A 68 7.57 -21.42 7.41
CA ASN A 68 7.21 -22.53 8.29
C ASN A 68 7.96 -23.78 7.82
N GLN A 69 9.21 -23.94 8.26
CA GLN A 69 10.09 -25.06 7.91
C GLN A 69 9.77 -26.31 8.73
N ASP A 70 8.93 -26.20 9.76
CA ASP A 70 8.68 -27.28 10.70
C ASP A 70 7.28 -27.91 10.63
N PHE A 71 6.42 -27.52 9.68
CA PHE A 71 5.18 -28.26 9.46
C PHE A 71 5.42 -29.49 8.56
N GLN A 72 6.36 -30.36 8.98
CA GLN A 72 6.30 -31.75 8.58
C GLN A 72 5.09 -32.35 9.31
N MET A 73 3.93 -32.32 8.64
CA MET A 73 2.79 -33.13 9.06
C MET A 73 3.18 -34.58 8.81
N ASN A 74 3.93 -35.16 9.75
CA ASN A 74 4.31 -36.55 9.70
C ASN A 74 2.99 -37.33 9.76
N VAL A 75 2.75 -38.18 8.75
CA VAL A 75 1.48 -38.90 8.58
C VAL A 75 1.13 -39.72 9.84
N ASP A 76 2.15 -40.05 10.64
CA ASP A 76 2.06 -40.69 11.94
C ASP A 76 1.29 -39.88 13.00
N HIS A 77 1.28 -38.54 12.93
CA HIS A 77 0.54 -37.70 13.88
C HIS A 77 -0.98 -37.77 13.62
N ILE A 78 -1.42 -37.94 12.37
CA ILE A 78 -2.84 -38.09 12.02
C ILE A 78 -3.41 -39.41 12.55
N ALA A 79 -2.59 -40.47 12.59
CA ALA A 79 -2.99 -41.78 13.12
C ALA A 79 -3.27 -41.77 14.64
N SER A 80 -2.78 -40.77 15.38
CA SER A 80 -3.01 -40.65 16.83
C SER A 80 -4.34 -39.98 17.20
N TRP A 81 -5.03 -39.34 16.26
CA TRP A 81 -6.31 -38.66 16.50
C TRP A 81 -7.54 -39.58 16.29
N ASN A 82 -7.31 -40.80 15.79
CA ASN A 82 -8.34 -41.82 15.58
C ASN A 82 -8.34 -42.92 16.67
N LYS A 83 -7.82 -42.63 17.88
CA LYS A 83 -7.95 -43.51 19.05
C LYS A 83 -8.96 -42.96 20.05
#